data_AF-A0A2V7PT26-F1
#
_entry.id   AF-A0A2V7PT26-F1
#
_cell.length_a   1.000
_cell.length_b   1.000
_cell.length_c   1.000
_cell.angle_alpha   90.00
_cell.angle_beta   90.00
_cell.angle_gamma   90.00
#
_symmetry.space_group_name_H-M   'P 1'
#
loop_
_entity.id
_entity.type
_entity.pdbx_description
1 polymer ?
#
loop_
_entity_poly.entity_id
_entity_poly.type
_entity_poly.pdbx_seq_one_letter_code
_entity_poly.pdbx_strand_id
1 'polypeptide(L)'
;MAERTLYLPSVGLAVAAGAALARLDVARLRVVTVLLVLAGGVRSALRTPVWHDDFAVTLSILTDSPNSFRGPQRMAVHYLSHRQAARSLAAVRISERAYARDPAIYITGADAAFTLGQFRVADSMLVNLEQLCYRCGGYYRIQSMAARQRGDTAAADSLWARMP
;
A
#
# COMPACT_ATOMS: atom_id res chain seq x y z
N MET A 1 -4.73 14.34 -1.59
CA MET A 1 -5.48 14.97 -2.70
C MET A 1 -4.52 15.14 -3.86
N ALA A 2 -4.79 14.54 -5.01
CA ALA A 2 -4.09 14.94 -6.24
C ALA A 2 -4.62 16.33 -6.60
N GLU A 3 -3.74 17.32 -6.66
CA GLU A 3 -4.13 18.68 -7.04
C GLU A 3 -4.77 18.63 -8.44
N ARG A 4 -5.90 19.32 -8.63
CA ARG A 4 -6.65 19.33 -9.91
C ARG A 4 -5.81 19.78 -11.11
N THR A 5 -4.65 20.38 -10.86
CA THR A 5 -3.68 20.86 -11.85
C THR A 5 -2.60 19.84 -12.22
N LEU A 6 -2.47 18.73 -11.50
CA LEU A 6 -1.41 17.74 -11.70
C LEU A 6 -1.38 17.17 -13.14
N TYR A 7 -2.54 17.10 -13.79
CA TYR A 7 -2.68 16.56 -15.14
C TYR A 7 -2.66 17.62 -16.24
N LEU A 8 -2.67 18.93 -15.91
CA LEU A 8 -2.67 20.00 -16.92
C LEU A 8 -1.48 19.90 -17.90
N PRO A 9 -0.25 19.60 -17.46
CA PRO A 9 0.87 19.39 -18.38
C PRO A 9 0.62 18.23 -19.35
N SER A 10 0.02 17.13 -18.89
CA SER A 10 -0.32 15.98 -19.73
C SER A 10 -1.41 16.31 -20.75
N VAL A 11 -2.40 17.13 -20.37
CA VAL A 11 -3.46 17.60 -21.28
C VAL A 11 -2.87 18.47 -22.40
N GLY A 12 -2.01 19.43 -22.05
CA GLY A 12 -1.35 20.27 -23.05
C GLY A 12 -0.50 19.47 -24.03
N LEU A 13 0.26 18.49 -23.53
CA LEU A 13 1.04 17.57 -24.35
C LEU A 13 0.16 16.75 -25.30
N ALA A 14 -0.98 16.24 -24.81
CA ALA A 14 -1.91 15.46 -25.64
C ALA A 14 -2.52 16.29 -26.78
N VAL A 15 -2.91 17.54 -26.50
CA VAL A 15 -3.43 18.47 -27.52
C VAL A 15 -2.37 18.78 -28.58
N ALA A 16 -1.15 19.10 -28.15
CA ALA A 16 -0.04 19.38 -29.07
C ALA A 16 0.30 18.17 -29.95
N ALA A 17 0.34 16.97 -29.35
CA ALA A 17 0.56 15.73 -30.08
C ALA A 17 -0.55 15.44 -31.08
N GLY A 18 -1.83 15.62 -30.69
CA GLY A 18 -2.97 15.47 -31.60
C GLY A 18 -2.90 16.42 -32.79
N ALA A 19 -2.56 17.70 -32.54
CA ALA A 19 -2.40 18.69 -33.61
C ALA A 19 -1.24 18.37 -34.56
N ALA A 20 -0.14 17.81 -34.06
CA ALA A 20 0.98 17.36 -34.88
C ALA A 20 0.63 16.13 -35.73
N LEU A 21 -0.05 15.13 -35.13
CA LEU A 21 -0.47 13.91 -35.81
C LEU A 21 -1.52 14.16 -36.91
N ALA A 22 -2.38 15.15 -36.73
CA ALA A 22 -3.38 15.55 -37.73
C ALA A 22 -2.78 16.06 -39.05
N ARG A 23 -1.49 16.40 -39.08
CA ARG A 23 -0.77 16.84 -40.30
C ARG A 23 -0.20 15.69 -41.12
N LEU A 24 -0.28 14.45 -40.63
CA LEU A 24 0.26 13.27 -41.30
C LEU A 24 -0.73 12.68 -42.30
N ASP A 25 -0.22 12.10 -43.37
CA ASP A 25 -1.05 11.24 -44.23
C ASP A 25 -1.46 9.94 -43.49
N VAL A 26 -2.48 9.26 -44.03
CA VAL A 26 -3.06 8.06 -43.41
C VAL A 26 -2.04 6.93 -43.24
N ALA A 27 -1.08 6.80 -44.17
CA ALA A 27 -0.07 5.74 -44.12
C ALA A 27 0.90 5.97 -42.96
N ARG A 28 1.41 7.20 -42.82
CA ARG A 28 2.29 7.62 -41.71
C ARG A 28 1.57 7.56 -40.38
N LEU A 29 0.31 8.02 -40.32
CA LEU A 29 -0.49 7.96 -39.11
C LEU A 29 -0.63 6.52 -38.60
N ARG A 30 -0.93 5.54 -39.48
CA ARG A 30 -1.01 4.12 -39.12
C ARG A 30 0.30 3.61 -38.51
N VAL A 31 1.44 3.93 -39.12
CA VAL A 31 2.75 3.52 -38.59
C VAL A 31 3.00 4.12 -37.21
N VAL A 32 2.74 5.41 -37.04
CA VAL A 32 2.90 6.10 -35.75
C VAL A 32 1.98 5.49 -34.68
N THR A 33 0.71 5.20 -35.01
CA THR A 33 -0.21 4.55 -34.09
C THR A 33 0.28 3.17 -33.68
N VAL A 34 0.73 2.34 -34.62
CA VAL A 34 1.28 1.00 -34.31
C VAL A 34 2.50 1.12 -33.40
N LEU A 35 3.42 2.04 -33.68
CA LEU A 35 4.59 2.27 -32.83
C LEU A 35 4.21 2.74 -31.42
N LEU A 36 3.24 3.64 -31.27
CA LEU A 36 2.74 4.10 -29.97
C LEU A 36 2.09 2.96 -29.18
N VAL A 37 1.28 2.12 -29.84
CA VAL A 37 0.65 0.95 -29.21
C VAL A 37 1.70 -0.05 -28.77
N LEU A 38 2.68 -0.37 -29.63
CA LEU A 38 3.77 -1.28 -29.29
C LEU A 38 4.62 -0.72 -28.14
N ALA A 39 5.00 0.56 -28.18
CA ALA A 39 5.76 1.20 -27.11
C ALA A 39 4.98 1.20 -25.78
N GLY A 40 3.68 1.50 -25.82
CA GLY A 40 2.79 1.43 -24.66
C GLY A 40 2.67 0.01 -24.12
N GLY A 41 2.53 -0.98 -25.00
CA GLY A 41 2.47 -2.41 -24.66
C GLY A 41 3.76 -2.90 -24.01
N VAL A 42 4.93 -2.63 -24.62
CA VAL A 42 6.24 -2.97 -24.08
C VAL A 42 6.47 -2.31 -22.73
N ARG A 43 6.20 -1.00 -22.60
CA ARG A 43 6.31 -0.29 -21.32
C ARG A 43 5.41 -0.90 -20.25
N SER A 44 4.19 -1.28 -20.61
CA SER A 44 3.26 -1.92 -19.68
C SER A 44 3.78 -3.29 -19.24
N ALA A 45 4.23 -4.11 -20.18
CA ALA A 45 4.81 -5.42 -19.94
C ALA A 45 6.06 -5.38 -19.05
N LEU A 46 6.90 -4.35 -19.20
CA LEU A 46 8.09 -4.14 -18.36
C LEU A 46 7.75 -3.60 -16.95
N ARG A 47 6.59 -2.98 -16.76
CA ARG A 47 6.15 -2.46 -15.45
C ARG A 47 5.35 -3.48 -14.65
N THR A 48 4.68 -4.43 -15.33
CA THR A 48 3.90 -5.50 -14.68
C THR A 48 4.67 -6.37 -13.68
N PRO A 49 5.97 -6.68 -13.81
CA PRO A 49 6.67 -7.57 -12.87
C PRO A 49 6.64 -7.07 -11.43
N VAL A 50 6.67 -5.76 -11.21
CA VAL A 50 6.55 -5.17 -9.87
C VAL A 50 5.24 -5.59 -9.19
N TRP A 51 4.15 -5.74 -9.95
CA TRP A 51 2.83 -6.11 -9.42
C TRP A 51 2.66 -7.61 -9.19
N HIS A 52 3.64 -8.43 -9.57
CA HIS A 52 3.59 -9.87 -9.35
C HIS A 52 3.98 -10.26 -7.92
N ASP A 53 4.73 -9.41 -7.23
CA ASP A 53 5.26 -9.66 -5.89
C ASP A 53 4.95 -8.46 -4.98
N ASP A 54 4.18 -8.69 -3.91
CA ASP A 54 3.86 -7.68 -2.91
C ASP A 54 5.12 -7.05 -2.28
N PHE A 55 6.21 -7.81 -2.17
CA PHE A 55 7.46 -7.28 -1.66
C PHE A 55 8.12 -6.34 -2.68
N ALA A 56 8.14 -6.70 -3.97
CA ALA A 56 8.60 -5.82 -5.04
C ALA A 56 7.76 -4.53 -5.12
N VAL A 57 6.43 -4.61 -4.97
CA VAL A 57 5.57 -3.42 -4.84
C VAL A 57 6.01 -2.58 -3.65
N THR A 58 6.19 -3.20 -2.49
CA THR A 58 6.58 -2.48 -1.27
C THR A 58 7.92 -1.76 -1.42
N LEU A 59 8.92 -2.42 -2.02
CA LEU A 59 10.24 -1.84 -2.27
C LEU A 59 10.17 -0.69 -3.29
N SER A 60 9.32 -0.80 -4.31
CA SER A 60 9.09 0.28 -5.26
C SER A 60 8.50 1.52 -4.57
N ILE A 61 7.59 1.34 -3.61
CA ILE A 61 7.01 2.48 -2.86
C ILE A 61 8.08 3.17 -2.01
N LEU A 62 8.96 2.40 -1.35
CA LEU A 62 10.05 2.97 -0.56
C LEU A 62 11.03 3.78 -1.41
N THR A 63 11.24 3.36 -2.67
CA THR A 63 12.15 4.02 -3.61
C THR A 63 11.50 5.23 -4.29
N ASP A 64 10.32 5.03 -4.88
CA ASP A 64 9.63 6.02 -5.72
C ASP A 64 8.88 7.07 -4.89
N SER A 65 8.58 6.77 -3.63
CA SER A 65 7.78 7.62 -2.75
C SER A 65 8.27 7.54 -1.30
N PRO A 66 9.53 7.94 -1.01
CA PRO A 66 10.16 7.76 0.30
C PRO A 66 9.43 8.46 1.44
N ASN A 67 8.67 9.52 1.15
CA ASN A 67 7.88 10.27 2.13
C ASN A 67 6.46 9.71 2.34
N SER A 68 6.09 8.63 1.64
CA SER A 68 4.77 8.00 1.76
C SER A 68 4.70 7.11 2.99
N PHE A 69 3.67 7.29 3.81
CA PHE A 69 3.38 6.41 4.95
C PHE A 69 3.16 4.95 4.51
N ARG A 70 2.72 4.73 3.27
CA ARG A 70 2.35 3.41 2.72
C ARG A 70 3.54 2.45 2.66
N GLY A 71 4.75 2.95 2.43
CA GLY A 71 5.96 2.11 2.36
C GLY A 71 6.25 1.44 3.70
N PRO A 72 6.49 2.22 4.77
CA PRO A 72 6.65 1.69 6.13
C PRO A 72 5.46 0.86 6.61
N GLN A 73 4.22 1.27 6.30
CA GLN A 73 3.02 0.49 6.62
C GLN A 73 3.06 -0.91 6.00
N ARG A 74 3.35 -1.02 4.71
CA ARG A 74 3.43 -2.33 4.02
C ARG A 74 4.59 -3.17 4.52
N MET A 75 5.75 -2.54 4.76
CA MET A 75 6.90 -3.21 5.38
C MET A 75 6.56 -3.81 6.74
N ALA A 76 5.70 -3.17 7.54
CA ALA A 76 5.28 -3.71 8.83
C ALA A 76 4.61 -5.08 8.70
N VAL A 77 3.79 -5.28 7.66
CA VAL A 77 3.15 -6.57 7.37
C VAL A 77 4.19 -7.61 6.93
N HIS A 78 5.14 -7.22 6.07
CA HIS A 78 6.27 -8.09 5.69
C HIS A 78 7.14 -8.48 6.90
N TYR A 79 7.38 -7.56 7.83
CA TYR A 79 8.12 -7.88 9.05
C TYR A 79 7.37 -8.89 9.91
N LEU A 80 6.04 -8.76 10.05
CA LEU A 80 5.24 -9.76 10.77
C LEU A 80 5.32 -11.13 10.10
N SER A 81 5.16 -11.22 8.77
CA SER A 81 5.26 -12.50 8.06
C SER A 81 6.61 -13.20 8.24
N HIS A 82 7.68 -12.43 8.48
CA HIS A 82 9.01 -12.93 8.80
C HIS A 82 9.30 -13.03 10.31
N ARG A 83 8.27 -12.94 11.17
CA ARG A 83 8.36 -13.00 12.63
C ARG A 83 9.26 -11.94 13.28
N GLN A 84 9.39 -10.79 12.64
CA GLN A 84 10.17 -9.64 13.09
C GLN A 84 9.28 -8.58 13.74
N ALA A 85 8.52 -8.95 14.79
CA ALA A 85 7.52 -8.08 15.40
C ALA A 85 8.08 -6.73 15.89
N ALA A 86 9.30 -6.69 16.42
CA ALA A 86 9.97 -5.46 16.84
C ALA A 86 10.19 -4.48 15.66
N ARG A 87 10.62 -4.99 14.50
CA ARG A 87 10.79 -4.20 13.28
C ARG A 87 9.44 -3.77 12.70
N SER A 88 8.44 -4.63 12.78
CA SER A 88 7.06 -4.29 12.41
C SER A 88 6.55 -3.09 13.21
N LEU A 89 6.64 -3.15 14.54
CA LEU A 89 6.19 -2.07 15.42
C LEU A 89 6.95 -0.76 15.16
N ALA A 90 8.26 -0.84 14.87
CA ALA A 90 9.04 0.33 14.48
C ALA A 90 8.56 0.94 13.15
N ALA A 91 8.27 0.12 12.13
CA ALA A 91 7.76 0.57 10.85
C ALA A 91 6.35 1.17 10.96
N VAL A 92 5.48 0.60 11.79
CA VAL A 92 4.16 1.15 12.15
C VAL A 92 4.31 2.56 12.72
N ARG A 93 5.22 2.77 13.68
CA ARG A 93 5.45 4.11 14.26
C ARG A 93 5.97 5.14 13.26
N ILE A 94 6.73 4.71 12.25
CA ILE A 94 7.13 5.61 11.15
C ILE A 94 5.91 5.99 10.33
N SER A 95 5.07 5.01 9.97
CA SER A 95 3.84 5.25 9.21
C SER A 95 2.86 6.15 9.97
N GLU A 96 2.64 5.89 11.27
CA GLU A 96 1.74 6.64 12.13
C GLU A 96 2.11 8.12 12.21
N ARG A 97 3.41 8.43 12.37
CA ARG A 97 3.90 9.81 12.38
C ARG A 97 3.64 10.56 11.08
N ALA A 98 3.63 9.86 9.95
CA ALA A 98 3.34 10.44 8.64
C ALA A 98 1.83 10.56 8.38
N TYR A 99 1.02 9.59 8.81
CA TYR A 99 -0.43 9.58 8.61
C TYR A 99 -1.16 8.74 9.67
N ALA A 100 -1.79 9.40 10.63
CA ALA A 100 -2.46 8.77 11.77
C ALA A 100 -3.96 8.46 11.53
N ARG A 101 -4.40 8.36 10.28
CA ARG A 101 -5.84 8.16 9.93
C ARG A 101 -6.11 6.90 9.11
N ASP A 102 -5.15 5.97 9.06
CA ASP A 102 -5.34 4.67 8.42
C ASP A 102 -5.52 3.58 9.49
N PRO A 103 -6.71 2.97 9.60
CA PRO A 103 -6.98 1.82 10.49
C PRO A 103 -5.96 0.69 10.38
N ALA A 104 -5.43 0.43 9.17
CA ALA A 104 -4.52 -0.68 8.93
C ALA A 104 -3.17 -0.51 9.66
N ILE A 105 -2.76 0.74 9.94
CA ILE A 105 -1.55 1.01 10.75
C ILE A 105 -1.75 0.48 12.17
N TYR A 106 -2.91 0.77 12.77
CA TYR A 106 -3.20 0.45 14.16
C TYR A 106 -3.43 -1.03 14.40
N ILE A 107 -4.18 -1.72 13.54
CA ILE A 107 -4.38 -3.18 13.68
C ILE A 107 -3.05 -3.96 13.52
N THR A 108 -2.20 -3.54 12.57
CA THR A 108 -0.86 -4.15 12.35
C THR A 108 0.04 -3.89 13.56
N GLY A 109 0.00 -2.67 14.10
CA GLY A 109 0.76 -2.32 15.30
C GLY A 109 0.30 -3.08 16.54
N ALA A 110 -1.01 -3.26 16.71
CA ALA A 110 -1.58 -4.03 17.81
C ALA A 110 -1.14 -5.50 17.76
N ASP A 111 -1.18 -6.12 16.58
CA ASP A 111 -0.65 -7.48 16.36
C ASP A 111 0.83 -7.57 16.76
N ALA A 112 1.67 -6.67 16.23
CA ALA A 112 3.09 -6.61 16.58
C ALA A 112 3.32 -6.41 18.09
N ALA A 113 2.52 -5.56 18.73
CA ALA A 113 2.59 -5.32 20.17
C ALA A 113 2.16 -6.53 20.99
N PHE A 114 1.10 -7.26 20.60
CA PHE A 114 0.72 -8.52 21.25
C PHE A 114 1.80 -9.59 21.11
N THR A 115 2.40 -9.77 19.94
CA THR A 115 3.50 -10.72 19.72
C THR A 115 4.72 -10.40 20.59
N LEU A 116 4.93 -9.12 20.92
CA LEU A 116 6.00 -8.66 21.82
C LEU A 116 5.62 -8.68 23.31
N GLY A 117 4.40 -9.09 23.67
CA GLY A 117 3.89 -9.05 25.05
C GLY A 117 3.61 -7.63 25.57
N GLN A 118 3.53 -6.63 24.69
CA GLN A 118 3.29 -5.22 25.02
C GLN A 118 1.80 -4.90 25.04
N PHE A 119 1.04 -5.55 25.92
CA PHE A 119 -0.43 -5.47 25.95
C PHE A 119 -0.97 -4.04 26.02
N ARG A 120 -0.42 -3.19 26.89
CA ARG A 120 -0.84 -1.78 27.00
C ARG A 120 -0.66 -0.99 25.69
N VAL A 121 0.39 -1.28 24.94
CA VAL A 121 0.62 -0.65 23.63
C VAL A 121 -0.39 -1.18 22.62
N ALA A 122 -0.62 -2.49 22.59
CA ALA A 122 -1.63 -3.10 21.73
C ALA A 122 -3.03 -2.50 22.00
N ASP A 123 -3.42 -2.38 23.26
CA ASP A 123 -4.69 -1.77 23.67
C ASP A 123 -4.82 -0.34 23.17
N SER A 124 -3.78 0.49 23.36
CA SER A 124 -3.80 1.87 22.91
C SER A 124 -3.96 1.99 21.39
N MET A 125 -3.34 1.09 20.62
CA MET A 125 -3.50 1.05 19.17
C MET A 125 -4.92 0.63 18.77
N LEU A 126 -5.52 -0.32 19.49
CA LEU A 126 -6.88 -0.77 19.19
C LEU A 126 -7.94 0.30 19.52
N VAL A 127 -7.73 1.11 20.56
CA VAL A 127 -8.55 2.30 20.79
C VAL A 127 -8.50 3.27 19.60
N ASN A 128 -7.30 3.53 19.06
CA ASN A 128 -7.15 4.38 17.88
C ASN A 128 -7.78 3.76 16.63
N LEU A 129 -7.67 2.43 16.46
CA LEU A 129 -8.36 1.70 15.39
C LEU A 129 -9.87 1.94 15.45
N GLU A 130 -10.47 1.72 16.63
CA GLU A 130 -11.91 1.80 16.86
C GLU A 130 -12.48 3.21 16.65
N GLN A 131 -11.65 4.26 16.80
CA GLN A 131 -12.03 5.63 16.45
C GLN A 131 -12.12 5.87 14.94
N LEU A 132 -11.47 5.03 14.11
CA LEU A 132 -11.34 5.23 12.67
C LEU A 132 -12.20 4.26 11.84
N CYS A 133 -12.74 3.19 12.42
CA CYS A 133 -13.63 2.25 11.72
C CYS A 133 -15.02 2.16 12.34
N TYR A 134 -16.05 2.20 11.48
CA TYR A 134 -17.40 1.77 11.85
C TYR A 134 -17.48 0.25 11.68
N ARG A 135 -17.59 -0.50 12.79
CA ARG A 135 -17.57 -1.98 12.86
C ARG A 135 -16.26 -2.60 12.35
N CYS A 136 -15.26 -2.64 13.22
CA CYS A 136 -13.90 -3.09 12.92
C CYS A 136 -13.73 -4.61 12.78
N GLY A 137 -14.81 -5.41 12.80
CA GLY A 137 -14.76 -6.88 12.77
C GLY A 137 -13.98 -7.46 11.58
N GLY A 138 -13.98 -6.79 10.42
CA GLY A 138 -13.17 -7.17 9.28
C GLY A 138 -11.67 -7.13 9.57
N TYR A 139 -11.19 -6.09 10.26
CA TYR A 139 -9.79 -5.93 10.64
C TYR A 139 -9.37 -6.97 11.67
N TYR A 140 -10.16 -7.16 12.73
CA TYR A 140 -9.86 -8.18 13.74
C TYR A 140 -9.81 -9.59 13.15
N ARG A 141 -10.79 -9.96 12.33
CA ARG A 141 -10.86 -11.29 11.71
C ARG A 141 -9.68 -11.57 10.79
N ILE A 142 -9.33 -10.62 9.91
CA ILE A 142 -8.20 -10.81 8.99
C ILE A 142 -6.89 -10.89 9.77
N GLN A 143 -6.68 -9.98 10.72
CA GLN A 143 -5.44 -9.95 11.49
C GLN A 143 -5.28 -11.16 12.41
N SER A 144 -6.36 -11.62 13.05
CA SER A 144 -6.33 -12.81 13.90
C SER A 144 -5.99 -14.07 13.11
N MET A 145 -6.54 -14.22 11.90
CA MET A 145 -6.19 -15.33 11.02
C MET A 145 -4.72 -15.26 10.57
N ALA A 146 -4.24 -14.06 10.21
CA ALA A 146 -2.84 -13.86 9.85
C ALA A 146 -1.90 -14.20 11.02
N ALA A 147 -2.20 -13.76 12.23
CA ALA A 147 -1.44 -14.10 13.43
C ALA A 147 -1.42 -15.62 13.67
N ARG A 148 -2.57 -16.29 13.53
CA ARG A 148 -2.67 -17.74 13.68
C ARG A 148 -1.86 -18.50 12.62
N GLN A 149 -1.86 -18.05 11.36
CA GLN A 149 -1.05 -18.65 10.29
C GLN A 149 0.46 -18.55 10.57
N ARG A 150 0.90 -17.51 11.29
CA ARG A 150 2.30 -17.35 11.71
C ARG A 150 2.67 -18.14 12.97
N GLY A 151 1.68 -18.70 13.67
CA GLY A 151 1.84 -19.39 14.95
C GLY A 151 1.75 -18.47 16.17
N ASP A 152 1.38 -17.19 16.00
CA ASP A 152 1.22 -16.22 17.07
C ASP A 152 -0.16 -16.38 17.74
N THR A 153 -0.39 -17.52 18.41
CA THR A 153 -1.73 -17.88 18.95
C THR A 153 -2.24 -16.88 19.98
N ALA A 154 -1.37 -16.37 20.86
CA ALA A 154 -1.76 -15.38 21.87
C ALA A 154 -2.25 -14.06 21.23
N ALA A 155 -1.57 -13.59 20.18
CA ALA A 155 -2.00 -12.40 19.44
C ALA A 155 -3.30 -12.67 18.67
N ALA A 156 -3.40 -13.84 18.04
CA ALA A 156 -4.60 -14.25 17.32
C ALA A 156 -5.84 -14.29 18.23
N ASP A 157 -5.73 -14.91 19.39
CA ASP A 157 -6.84 -15.06 20.33
C ASP A 157 -7.21 -13.71 20.97
N SER A 158 -6.21 -12.86 21.27
CA SER A 158 -6.44 -11.50 21.77
C SER A 158 -7.19 -10.61 20.76
N LEU A 159 -6.91 -10.76 19.47
CA LEU A 159 -7.59 -10.04 18.39
C LEU A 159 -8.99 -10.63 18.13
N TRP A 160 -9.12 -11.96 18.16
CA TRP A 160 -10.39 -12.66 17.96
C TRP A 160 -11.41 -12.28 19.05
N ALA A 161 -10.97 -12.13 20.30
CA ALA A 161 -11.81 -11.75 21.43
C ALA A 161 -12.46 -10.36 21.30
N ARG A 162 -12.02 -9.52 20.35
CA ARG A 162 -12.59 -8.17 20.11
C ARG A 162 -13.61 -8.11 18.99
N MET A 163 -13.90 -9.23 18.35
CA MET A 163 -14.97 -9.26 17.38
C MET A 163 -16.32 -9.17 18.10
N PRO A 164 -17.24 -8.30 17.63
CA PRO A 164 -18.60 -8.22 18.14
C PRO A 164 -19.43 -9.45 17.76
#